data_AF-A0A7X4JET6-F1
#
_entry.id   AF-A0A7X4JET6-F1
#
_cell.length_a   1.000
_cell.length_b   1.000
_cell.length_c   1.000
_cell.angle_alpha   90.00
_cell.angle_beta   90.00
_cell.angle_gamma   90.00
#
_symmetry.space_group_name_H-M   'P 1'
#
loop_
_entity.id
_entity.type
_entity.pdbx_description
1 polymer ?
#
loop_
_entity_poly.entity_id
_entity_poly.type
_entity_poly.pdbx_seq_one_letter_code
_entity_poly.pdbx_strand_id
1 'polypeptide(L)'
;MRKRSVRLGWFGILIAAGLYGLAAHAQYPEKPITLITPFAAGGSSDLNARVFTRFLTDYLGQPVLIKLVPGQAGQKGTLEAVQAPADGYTLLFTDNYRDQLHRHTFRNDAYDTNRDLVPVARVNYGQVAIIVRSDSPYETWAQLAADAPARPGGIPVAHRGVGGGGGGAGVDCRGERGGE
;
A
#
# COMPACT_ATOMS: atom_id res chain seq x y z
N MET A 1 -26.24 -10.83 -77.91
CA MET A 1 -26.36 -10.52 -76.46
C MET A 1 -26.31 -11.82 -75.66
N ARG A 2 -25.25 -12.07 -74.88
CA ARG A 2 -25.19 -13.23 -73.95
C ARG A 2 -24.26 -12.85 -72.78
N LYS A 3 -24.86 -12.40 -71.68
CA LYS A 3 -24.15 -12.00 -70.45
C LYS A 3 -23.60 -13.27 -69.76
N ARG A 4 -22.28 -13.36 -69.57
CA ARG A 4 -21.63 -14.42 -68.78
C ARG A 4 -21.67 -14.02 -67.31
N SER A 5 -22.28 -14.87 -66.51
CA SER A 5 -22.50 -14.75 -65.07
C SER A 5 -21.23 -15.02 -64.27
N VAL A 6 -20.84 -14.04 -63.45
CA VAL A 6 -19.81 -14.18 -62.40
C VAL A 6 -20.45 -14.89 -61.20
N ARG A 7 -19.97 -16.10 -60.87
CA ARG A 7 -20.26 -16.80 -59.61
C ARG A 7 -18.93 -17.23 -59.00
N LEU A 8 -18.24 -16.29 -58.35
CA LEU A 8 -17.01 -16.59 -57.61
C LEU A 8 -16.92 -15.61 -56.43
N GLY A 9 -17.65 -15.88 -55.35
CA GLY A 9 -17.65 -14.97 -54.21
C GLY A 9 -18.15 -15.54 -52.89
N TRP A 10 -18.33 -16.85 -52.75
CA TRP A 10 -18.95 -17.43 -51.56
C TRP A 10 -18.03 -18.35 -50.74
N PHE A 11 -16.85 -18.71 -51.24
CA PHE A 11 -15.90 -19.56 -50.49
C PHE A 11 -14.91 -18.79 -49.60
N GLY A 12 -14.78 -17.47 -49.76
CA GLY A 12 -13.82 -16.66 -48.99
C GLY A 12 -14.27 -16.30 -47.57
N ILE A 13 -15.56 -16.41 -47.25
CA ILE A 13 -16.12 -15.90 -45.99
C ILE A 13 -16.05 -16.94 -44.85
N LEU A 14 -15.94 -18.24 -45.16
CA LEU A 14 -15.94 -19.28 -44.13
C LEU A 14 -14.59 -19.48 -43.41
N ILE A 15 -13.47 -19.01 -43.99
CA ILE A 15 -12.15 -19.14 -43.36
C ILE A 15 -11.88 -17.97 -42.38
N ALA A 16 -12.52 -16.82 -42.57
CA ALA A 16 -12.35 -15.66 -41.70
C ALA A 16 -13.05 -15.81 -40.32
N ALA A 17 -13.99 -16.75 -40.17
CA ALA A 17 -14.73 -16.97 -38.92
C ALA A 17 -14.00 -17.88 -37.91
N GLY A 18 -12.94 -18.59 -38.32
CA GLY A 18 -12.21 -19.54 -37.46
C GLY A 18 -11.14 -18.92 -36.55
N LEU A 19 -10.79 -17.64 -36.74
CA LEU A 19 -9.67 -16.99 -36.03
C LEU A 19 -10.10 -16.15 -34.81
N TYR A 20 -11.40 -16.01 -34.54
CA TYR A 20 -11.91 -15.21 -33.41
C TYR A 20 -12.05 -16.00 -32.09
N GLY A 21 -11.58 -17.25 -32.02
CA GLY A 21 -11.89 -18.17 -30.91
C GLY A 21 -10.76 -18.54 -29.95
N LEU A 22 -9.54 -18.04 -30.12
CA LEU A 22 -8.39 -18.40 -29.25
C LEU A 22 -7.77 -17.14 -28.64
N ALA A 23 -8.57 -16.34 -27.95
CA ALA A 23 -8.00 -15.56 -26.86
C ALA A 23 -7.66 -16.56 -25.75
N ALA A 24 -6.44 -17.08 -25.76
CA ALA A 24 -5.88 -17.74 -24.59
C ALA A 24 -6.00 -16.72 -23.44
N HIS A 25 -6.88 -17.00 -22.47
CA HIS A 25 -6.85 -16.26 -21.23
C HIS A 25 -5.49 -16.56 -20.60
N ALA A 26 -4.56 -15.64 -20.80
CA ALA A 26 -3.31 -15.55 -20.09
C ALA A 26 -3.58 -15.85 -18.62
N GLN A 27 -3.06 -16.98 -18.12
CA GLN A 27 -3.27 -17.38 -16.73
C GLN A 27 -2.39 -16.46 -15.89
N TYR A 28 -3.00 -15.39 -15.37
CA TYR A 28 -2.30 -14.47 -14.49
C TYR A 28 -1.80 -15.23 -13.23
N PRO A 29 -0.56 -14.99 -12.78
CA PRO A 29 0.48 -14.14 -13.38
C PRO A 29 1.41 -14.86 -14.36
N GLU A 30 1.83 -14.17 -15.42
CA GLU A 30 2.75 -14.68 -16.46
C GLU A 30 4.19 -14.16 -16.32
N LYS A 31 4.38 -13.12 -15.51
CA LYS A 31 5.67 -12.47 -15.25
C LYS A 31 5.76 -12.12 -13.75
N PRO A 32 6.98 -11.82 -13.25
CA PRO A 32 7.16 -11.39 -11.87
C PRO A 32 6.27 -10.19 -11.49
N ILE A 33 5.76 -10.20 -10.26
CA ILE A 33 4.97 -9.09 -9.70
C ILE A 33 5.90 -8.21 -8.87
N THR A 34 5.77 -6.90 -9.00
CA THR A 34 6.49 -5.92 -8.17
C THR A 34 5.62 -5.51 -6.98
N LEU A 35 6.15 -5.66 -5.77
CA LEU A 35 5.55 -5.19 -4.53
C LEU A 35 6.29 -3.93 -4.05
N ILE A 36 5.70 -2.76 -4.29
CA ILE A 36 6.24 -1.48 -3.83
C ILE A 36 5.99 -1.35 -2.33
N THR A 37 7.07 -1.10 -1.58
CA THR A 37 7.01 -0.81 -0.14
C THR A 37 7.56 0.60 0.10
N PRO A 38 6.77 1.56 0.62
CA PRO A 38 7.16 2.96 0.73
C PRO A 38 8.08 3.26 1.94
N PHE A 39 8.74 2.23 2.47
CA PHE A 39 9.54 2.28 3.69
C PHE A 39 10.99 1.85 3.42
N ALA A 40 11.90 2.28 4.31
CA ALA A 40 13.30 1.84 4.25
C ALA A 40 13.45 0.36 4.66
N ALA A 41 14.55 -0.25 4.21
CA ALA A 41 14.90 -1.62 4.53
C ALA A 41 15.10 -1.83 6.04
N GLY A 42 14.82 -3.04 6.53
CA GLY A 42 15.06 -3.43 7.93
C GLY A 42 14.02 -2.92 8.94
N GLY A 43 13.05 -2.11 8.51
CA GLY A 43 11.89 -1.75 9.32
C GLY A 43 10.85 -2.87 9.41
N SER A 44 9.91 -2.75 10.34
CA SER A 44 8.82 -3.73 10.53
C SER A 44 8.03 -4.00 9.23
N SER A 45 7.82 -2.98 8.40
CA SER A 45 7.07 -3.12 7.15
C SER A 45 7.83 -3.95 6.10
N ASP A 46 9.15 -3.77 5.98
CA ASP A 46 9.99 -4.56 5.05
C ASP A 46 10.06 -6.04 5.49
N LEU A 47 10.20 -6.28 6.80
CA LEU A 47 10.18 -7.65 7.34
C LEU A 47 8.85 -8.35 7.05
N ASN A 48 7.73 -7.67 7.28
CA ASN A 48 6.42 -8.21 6.95
C ASN A 48 6.29 -8.48 5.45
N ALA A 49 6.67 -7.52 4.59
CA ALA A 49 6.64 -7.69 3.14
C ALA A 49 7.42 -8.93 2.68
N ARG A 50 8.62 -9.16 3.21
CA ARG A 50 9.45 -10.34 2.91
C ARG A 50 8.81 -11.66 3.30
N VAL A 51 8.11 -11.68 4.43
CA VAL A 51 7.35 -12.86 4.85
C VAL A 51 6.22 -13.12 3.85
N PHE A 52 5.45 -12.09 3.48
CA PHE A 52 4.34 -12.21 2.55
C PHE A 52 4.76 -12.60 1.14
N THR A 53 5.82 -11.99 0.58
CA THR A 53 6.27 -12.31 -0.77
C THR A 53 6.75 -13.74 -0.92
N ARG A 54 7.34 -14.31 0.14
CA ARG A 54 7.71 -15.74 0.17
C ARG A 54 6.48 -16.63 -0.04
N PHE A 55 5.41 -16.42 0.73
CA PHE A 55 4.18 -17.21 0.60
C PHE A 55 3.44 -16.94 -0.73
N LEU A 56 3.41 -15.69 -1.18
CA LEU A 56 2.76 -15.34 -2.45
C LEU A 56 3.46 -15.97 -3.66
N THR A 57 4.79 -16.06 -3.63
CA THR A 57 5.55 -16.69 -4.70
C THR A 57 5.17 -18.17 -4.85
N ASP A 58 5.03 -18.89 -3.73
CA ASP A 58 4.62 -20.30 -3.73
C ASP A 58 3.18 -20.48 -4.24
N TYR A 59 2.27 -19.55 -3.89
CA TYR A 59 0.86 -19.63 -4.27
C TYR A 59 0.61 -19.22 -5.73
N LEU A 60 1.30 -18.19 -6.22
CA LEU A 60 1.09 -17.61 -7.55
C LEU A 60 1.94 -18.26 -8.63
N GLY A 61 2.98 -19.04 -8.26
CA GLY A 61 3.90 -19.66 -9.20
C GLY A 61 4.81 -18.67 -9.94
N GLN A 62 4.76 -17.38 -9.59
CA GLN A 62 5.65 -16.33 -10.09
C GLN A 62 6.27 -15.57 -8.92
N PRO A 63 7.53 -15.11 -9.06
CA PRO A 63 8.19 -14.38 -7.99
C PRO A 63 7.54 -13.02 -7.75
N VAL A 64 7.38 -12.68 -6.47
CA VAL A 64 6.98 -11.34 -6.03
C VAL A 64 8.20 -10.58 -5.53
N LEU A 65 8.63 -9.57 -6.28
CA LEU A 65 9.85 -8.80 -6.06
C LEU A 65 9.55 -7.54 -5.25
N ILE A 66 10.27 -7.34 -4.15
CA ILE A 66 10.10 -6.15 -3.29
C ILE A 66 10.88 -4.97 -3.88
N LYS A 67 10.20 -3.85 -4.10
CA LYS A 67 10.80 -2.57 -4.45
C LYS A 67 10.63 -1.57 -3.30
N LEU A 68 11.73 -1.21 -2.65
CA LEU A 68 11.72 -0.23 -1.57
C LEU A 68 11.80 1.19 -2.13
N VAL A 69 10.79 2.02 -1.84
CA VAL A 69 10.70 3.41 -2.32
C VAL A 69 10.44 4.37 -1.14
N PRO A 70 11.45 4.58 -0.27
CA PRO A 70 11.31 5.51 0.84
C PRO A 70 11.30 6.98 0.38
N GLY A 71 10.68 7.85 1.19
CA GLY A 71 10.74 9.31 1.02
C GLY A 71 9.38 10.02 1.09
N GLN A 72 9.37 11.29 1.50
CA GLN A 72 8.15 12.09 1.71
C GLN A 72 7.13 11.38 2.61
N ALA A 73 7.62 10.87 3.75
CA ALA A 73 6.89 9.98 4.65
C ALA A 73 6.32 8.71 3.96
N GLY A 74 6.67 8.40 2.71
CA GLY A 74 6.16 7.29 1.89
C GLY A 74 5.37 7.72 0.65
N GLN A 75 5.11 9.02 0.44
CA GLN A 75 4.20 9.48 -0.64
C GLN A 75 4.76 9.13 -2.00
N LYS A 76 6.09 9.17 -2.12
CA LYS A 76 6.82 8.82 -3.33
C LYS A 76 6.49 7.39 -3.79
N GLY A 77 6.53 6.42 -2.87
CA GLY A 77 6.23 5.02 -3.19
C GLY A 77 4.76 4.80 -3.55
N THR A 78 3.84 5.43 -2.82
CA THR A 78 2.40 5.36 -3.14
C THR A 78 2.10 5.98 -4.51
N LEU A 79 2.66 7.16 -4.81
CA LEU A 79 2.48 7.81 -6.11
C LEU A 79 3.03 6.95 -7.25
N GLU A 80 4.16 6.30 -7.04
CA GLU A 80 4.73 5.38 -8.02
C GLU A 80 3.80 4.19 -8.31
N ALA A 81 3.15 3.63 -7.27
CA ALA A 81 2.16 2.57 -7.43
C ALA A 81 0.90 3.07 -8.16
N VAL A 82 0.41 4.28 -7.86
CA VAL A 82 -0.73 4.89 -8.52
C VAL A 82 -0.46 5.17 -10.00
N GLN A 83 0.77 5.53 -10.36
CA GLN A 83 1.18 5.79 -11.74
C GLN A 83 1.52 4.52 -12.53
N ALA A 84 1.62 3.37 -11.86
CA ALA A 84 1.92 2.11 -12.51
C ALA A 84 0.74 1.64 -13.37
N PRO A 85 0.99 0.82 -14.41
CA PRO A 85 -0.08 0.19 -15.18
C PRO A 85 -1.02 -0.61 -14.26
N ALA A 86 -2.33 -0.45 -14.45
CA ALA A 86 -3.36 -1.21 -13.74
C ALA A 86 -3.51 -2.64 -14.30
N ASP A 87 -2.39 -3.35 -14.48
CA ASP A 87 -2.31 -4.69 -15.07
C ASP A 87 -2.16 -5.80 -14.01
N GLY A 88 -2.16 -5.43 -12.73
CA GLY A 88 -2.01 -6.35 -11.59
C GLY A 88 -0.56 -6.75 -11.30
N TYR A 89 0.43 -6.30 -12.07
CA TYR A 89 1.85 -6.65 -11.83
C TYR A 89 2.58 -5.65 -10.93
N THR A 90 1.91 -4.59 -10.49
CA THR A 90 2.39 -3.68 -9.46
C THR A 90 1.40 -3.66 -8.30
N LEU A 91 1.87 -4.02 -7.12
CA LEU A 91 1.10 -4.01 -5.88
C LEU A 91 1.75 -3.03 -4.89
N LEU A 92 0.92 -2.36 -4.09
CA LEU A 92 1.39 -1.50 -3.01
C LEU A 92 1.26 -2.23 -1.67
N PHE A 93 2.36 -2.30 -0.91
CA PHE A 93 2.39 -2.78 0.47
C PHE A 93 2.59 -1.60 1.41
N THR A 94 1.49 -1.11 1.98
CA THR A 94 1.47 0.11 2.81
C THR A 94 0.68 -0.11 4.11
N ASP A 95 0.75 0.84 5.03
CA ASP A 95 -0.07 0.87 6.25
C ASP A 95 -1.28 1.82 6.10
N ASN A 96 -2.35 1.50 6.82
CA ASN A 96 -3.60 2.26 6.80
C ASN A 96 -3.44 3.68 7.37
N TYR A 97 -2.51 3.87 8.29
CA TYR A 97 -2.28 5.15 8.95
C TYR A 97 -1.88 6.20 7.91
N ARG A 98 -0.97 5.86 7.00
CA ARG A 98 -0.57 6.79 5.95
C ARG A 98 -1.68 7.12 4.98
N ASP A 99 -2.34 6.11 4.43
CA ASP A 99 -3.32 6.31 3.37
C ASP A 99 -4.52 7.15 3.84
N GLN A 100 -4.86 7.05 5.13
CA GLN A 100 -5.98 7.78 5.72
C GLN A 100 -5.56 9.12 6.33
N LEU A 101 -4.49 9.18 7.14
CA LEU A 101 -4.11 10.43 7.80
C LEU A 101 -3.48 11.45 6.87
N HIS A 102 -2.88 11.02 5.76
CA HIS A 102 -2.20 11.95 4.86
C HIS A 102 -3.10 13.07 4.35
N ARG A 103 -4.36 12.78 4.05
CA ARG A 103 -5.35 13.78 3.63
C ARG A 103 -5.63 14.84 4.70
N HIS A 104 -5.36 14.52 5.97
CA HIS A 104 -5.61 15.38 7.12
C HIS A 104 -4.34 16.06 7.66
N THR A 105 -3.15 15.52 7.36
CA THR A 105 -1.87 16.07 7.85
C THR A 105 -1.06 16.80 6.79
N PHE A 106 -1.30 16.53 5.50
CA PHE A 106 -0.60 17.18 4.39
C PHE A 106 -1.58 17.55 3.28
N ARG A 107 -1.38 18.70 2.63
CA ARG A 107 -1.99 18.92 1.31
C ARG A 107 -1.33 17.96 0.33
N ASN A 108 -2.07 16.94 -0.10
CA ASN A 108 -1.64 15.99 -1.12
C ASN A 108 -2.65 16.01 -2.27
N ASP A 109 -2.28 16.70 -3.34
CA ASP A 109 -3.11 16.79 -4.56
C ASP A 109 -2.70 15.76 -5.62
N ALA A 110 -1.69 14.92 -5.35
CA ALA A 110 -1.07 14.04 -6.34
C ALA A 110 -1.85 12.73 -6.57
N TYR A 111 -2.57 12.23 -5.56
CA TYR A 111 -3.40 11.02 -5.66
C TYR A 111 -4.42 10.96 -4.52
N ASP A 112 -5.51 10.21 -4.73
CA ASP A 112 -6.46 9.80 -3.69
C ASP A 112 -6.46 8.27 -3.56
N THR A 113 -6.09 7.76 -2.39
CA THR A 113 -5.98 6.32 -2.12
C THR A 113 -7.30 5.56 -2.19
N ASN A 114 -8.45 6.22 -2.02
CA ASN A 114 -9.77 5.58 -2.14
C ASN A 114 -10.28 5.56 -3.58
N ARG A 115 -9.78 6.46 -4.43
CA ARG A 115 -10.16 6.55 -5.85
C ARG A 115 -9.19 5.80 -6.75
N ASP A 116 -7.89 5.95 -6.49
CA ASP A 116 -6.83 5.55 -7.41
C ASP A 116 -6.24 4.16 -7.07
N LEU A 117 -6.60 3.57 -5.93
CA LEU A 117 -6.15 2.23 -5.53
C LEU A 117 -7.35 1.34 -5.19
N VAL A 118 -7.20 0.04 -5.49
CA VAL A 118 -8.17 -0.99 -5.11
C VAL A 118 -7.61 -1.78 -3.92
N PRO A 119 -8.31 -1.84 -2.78
CA PRO A 119 -7.84 -2.62 -1.64
C PRO A 119 -7.93 -4.12 -1.96
N VAL A 120 -6.81 -4.82 -1.83
CA VAL A 120 -6.74 -6.27 -2.08
C VAL A 120 -7.01 -7.07 -0.80
N ALA A 121 -6.20 -6.84 0.24
CA ALA A 121 -6.33 -7.53 1.51
C ALA A 121 -5.63 -6.78 2.64
N ARG A 122 -6.15 -6.92 3.87
CA ARG A 122 -5.43 -6.52 5.09
C ARG A 122 -4.61 -7.70 5.58
N VAL A 123 -3.29 -7.57 5.49
CA VAL A 123 -2.34 -8.66 5.76
C VAL A 123 -1.89 -8.73 7.22
N ASN A 124 -1.94 -7.60 7.94
CA ASN A 124 -1.54 -7.51 9.34
C ASN A 124 -2.38 -6.43 10.04
N TYR A 125 -2.57 -6.59 11.34
CA TYR A 125 -2.95 -5.51 12.25
C TYR A 125 -2.09 -5.63 13.51
N GLY A 126 -1.74 -4.48 14.09
CA GLY A 126 -0.98 -4.41 15.33
C GLY A 126 -1.66 -3.47 16.31
N GLN A 127 -1.60 -3.81 17.60
CA GLN A 127 -1.98 -2.88 18.66
C GLN A 127 -0.81 -1.93 18.92
N VAL A 128 -1.13 -0.65 19.15
CA VAL A 128 -0.13 0.33 19.57
C VAL A 128 0.16 0.11 21.06
N ALA A 129 1.43 -0.04 21.41
CA ALA A 129 1.88 -0.11 22.78
C ALA A 129 2.73 1.13 23.11
N ILE A 130 2.61 1.61 24.34
CA ILE A 130 3.49 2.66 24.88
C ILE A 130 4.69 1.95 25.49
N ILE A 131 5.88 2.27 24.97
CA ILE A 131 7.14 1.69 25.42
C ILE A 131 8.03 2.84 25.84
N VAL A 132 8.60 2.72 27.04
CA VAL A 132 9.59 3.65 27.57
C VAL A 132 10.98 3.03 27.50
N ARG A 133 12.02 3.84 27.62
CA ARG A 133 13.39 3.32 27.75
C ARG A 133 13.50 2.47 29.02
N SER A 134 14.38 1.48 29.01
CA SER A 134 14.61 0.61 30.16
C SER A 134 15.13 1.34 31.41
N ASP A 135 15.75 2.51 31.23
CA ASP A 135 16.23 3.40 32.29
C ASP A 135 15.29 4.58 32.59
N SER A 136 14.05 4.51 32.08
CA SER A 136 13.02 5.50 32.35
C SER A 136 12.45 5.34 33.76
N PRO A 137 12.04 6.43 34.44
CA PRO A 137 11.41 6.33 35.76
C PRO A 137 9.97 5.82 35.73
N TYR A 138 9.40 5.52 34.55
CA TYR A 138 8.02 5.06 34.42
C TYR A 138 7.96 3.53 34.31
N GLU A 139 7.37 2.90 35.31
CA GLU A 139 7.05 1.48 35.32
C GLU A 139 5.57 1.23 35.03
N THR A 140 4.74 2.26 35.17
CA THR A 140 3.29 2.18 34.95
C THR A 140 2.79 3.34 34.12
N TRP A 141 1.67 3.11 33.42
CA TRP A 141 0.94 4.18 32.72
C TRP A 141 0.57 5.34 33.65
N ALA A 142 0.17 5.06 34.88
CA ALA A 142 -0.24 6.08 35.84
C ALA A 142 0.88 7.08 36.17
N GLN A 143 2.11 6.60 36.32
CA GLN A 143 3.28 7.46 36.55
C GLN A 143 3.55 8.37 35.33
N LEU A 144 3.46 7.81 34.12
CA LEU A 144 3.64 8.57 32.89
C LEU A 144 2.56 9.63 32.70
N ALA A 145 1.29 9.26 32.94
CA ALA A 145 0.13 10.14 32.78
C ALA A 145 0.12 11.29 33.80
N ALA A 146 0.59 11.06 35.03
CA ALA A 146 0.69 12.11 36.05
C ALA A 146 1.81 13.13 35.76
N ASP A 147 2.93 12.68 35.20
CA ASP A 147 4.09 13.52 34.94
C ASP A 147 3.99 14.31 33.63
N ALA A 148 3.34 13.75 32.60
CA ALA A 148 3.17 14.40 31.30
C ALA A 148 2.63 15.86 31.36
N PRO A 149 1.54 16.17 32.10
CA PRO A 149 1.03 17.54 32.19
C PRO A 149 1.85 18.45 33.12
N ALA A 150 2.60 17.86 34.07
CA ALA A 150 3.38 18.59 35.06
C ALA A 150 4.73 19.09 34.54
N ARG A 151 5.24 18.49 33.46
CA ARG A 151 6.59 18.75 32.93
C ARG A 151 6.61 19.93 31.94
N PRO A 152 7.30 21.04 32.26
CA PRO A 152 7.52 22.11 31.29
C PRO A 152 8.36 21.59 30.11
N GLY A 153 7.86 21.73 28.88
CA GLY A 153 8.49 21.20 27.67
C GLY A 153 8.06 19.77 27.28
N GLY A 154 7.23 19.11 28.10
CA GLY A 154 6.65 17.81 27.79
C GLY A 154 7.63 16.62 27.85
N ILE A 155 7.12 15.44 27.50
CA ILE A 155 7.92 14.21 27.41
C ILE A 155 8.31 13.99 25.95
N PRO A 156 9.61 13.82 25.63
CA PRO A 156 10.02 13.56 24.25
C PRO A 156 9.52 12.18 23.79
N VAL A 157 8.82 12.16 22.66
CA VAL A 157 8.26 10.95 22.04
C VAL A 157 8.97 10.67 20.73
N ALA A 158 9.41 9.43 20.52
CA ALA A 158 9.95 8.99 19.24
C ALA A 158 8.81 8.78 18.23
N HIS A 159 8.94 9.37 17.04
CA HIS A 159 7.96 9.23 15.96
C HIS A 159 8.63 8.86 14.63
N ARG A 160 7.89 8.21 13.72
CA ARG A 160 8.38 7.74 12.40
C ARG A 160 8.39 8.84 11.32
N GLY A 161 8.48 10.12 11.69
CA GLY A 161 8.19 11.28 10.82
C GLY A 161 6.75 11.80 10.99
N VAL A 162 6.47 13.03 10.55
CA VAL A 162 5.11 13.59 10.56
C VAL A 162 4.23 12.73 9.65
N GLY A 163 3.12 12.19 10.17
CA GLY A 163 2.19 11.35 9.40
C GLY A 163 2.52 9.85 9.28
N GLY A 164 3.53 9.32 9.99
CA GLY A 164 3.74 7.87 10.15
C GLY A 164 3.07 7.32 11.43
N GLY A 165 2.64 6.05 11.45
CA GLY A 165 1.78 5.43 12.49
C GLY A 165 2.23 5.42 13.96
N GLY A 166 3.30 6.12 14.31
CA GLY A 166 3.63 6.49 15.70
C GLY A 166 3.31 7.96 16.04
N GLY A 167 2.89 8.77 15.06
CA GLY A 167 2.62 10.20 15.21
C GLY A 167 1.28 10.53 15.86
N GLY A 168 0.36 9.57 15.97
CA GLY A 168 -0.92 9.77 16.65
C GLY A 168 -0.80 9.79 18.17
N ALA A 169 0.23 9.17 18.74
CA ALA A 169 0.49 9.19 20.19
C ALA A 169 1.22 10.46 20.66
N GLY A 170 1.68 11.31 19.72
CA GLY A 170 2.30 12.60 20.00
C GLY A 170 1.39 13.80 19.72
N VAL A 171 0.13 13.58 19.35
CA VAL A 171 -0.85 14.67 19.23
C VAL A 171 -1.28 15.06 20.64
N ASP A 172 -0.60 16.08 21.14
CA ASP A 172 -1.11 17.04 22.11
C ASP A 172 -1.78 16.42 23.36
N CYS A 173 -0.99 16.08 24.38
CA CYS A 173 -1.49 15.90 25.75
C CYS A 173 -2.03 17.21 26.36
N ARG A 174 -2.25 18.26 25.56
CA ARG A 174 -2.74 19.57 25.99
C ARG A 174 -4.24 19.72 25.72
N GLY A 175 -5.05 18.77 26.21
CA GLY A 175 -6.48 19.06 26.32
C GLY A 175 -7.43 17.88 26.31
N GLU A 176 -7.27 16.91 27.21
CA GLU A 176 -8.45 16.24 27.76
C GLU A 176 -8.91 17.02 29.00
N ARG A 177 -9.38 18.26 28.80
CA ARG A 177 -10.35 18.84 29.73
C ARG A 177 -11.71 18.40 29.23
N GLY A 178 -12.44 17.73 30.11
CA GLY A 178 -13.76 17.16 29.84
C GLY A 178 -14.72 18.15 29.17
N GLY A 179 -15.53 17.60 28.28
CA GLY A 179 -16.76 18.21 27.81
C GLY A 179 -17.88 17.20 28.02
N GLU A 180 -18.84 17.61 28.84
CA GLU A 180 -20.22 17.15 28.86
C GLU A 180 -20.87 17.20 27.46
#